data_AF-A0A1E5US53-F1
#
_entry.id   AF-A0A1E5US53-F1
#
_cell.length_a   1.000
_cell.length_b   1.000
_cell.length_c   1.000
_cell.angle_alpha   90.00
_cell.angle_beta   90.00
_cell.angle_gamma   90.00
#
_symmetry.space_group_name_H-M   'P 1'
#
loop_
_entity.id
_entity.type
_entity.pdbx_description
1 polymer ?
#
loop_
_entity_poly.entity_id
_entity_poly.type
_entity_poly.pdbx_seq_one_letter_code
_entity_poly.pdbx_strand_id
1 'polypeptide(L)'
;MAAASVRALVLLLAVCSISSLRRAAATVTVDEACKQYTKHTELCVKALSSANPAMKAAAELRGLPGLAQLSLSLAAQRGAETVTFVKGLASMPGGMPPECLQECVGKFQAAVAELQRSKLALEQSKDVSGVKTWLSAAMTDGDTCMDSCHRIEGGSELEIVDKISDLGKMFSISMSLADASISNPAA
;
A
#
# COMPACT_ATOMS: atom_id res chain seq x y z
N MET A 1 -3.66 -27.67 59.98
CA MET A 1 -4.50 -27.52 58.77
C MET A 1 -4.33 -26.17 58.05
N ALA A 2 -3.82 -25.11 58.69
CA ALA A 2 -3.63 -23.79 58.06
C ALA A 2 -2.54 -23.74 56.95
N ALA A 3 -1.44 -24.49 57.09
CA ALA A 3 -0.31 -24.42 56.17
C ALA A 3 -0.58 -24.97 54.74
N ALA A 4 -1.52 -25.92 54.61
CA ALA A 4 -1.91 -26.47 53.32
C ALA A 4 -2.72 -25.47 52.48
N SER A 5 -3.53 -24.64 53.15
CA SER A 5 -4.35 -23.59 52.53
C SER A 5 -3.49 -22.46 51.94
N VAL A 6 -2.40 -22.10 52.64
CA VAL A 6 -1.45 -21.07 52.17
C VAL A 6 -0.67 -21.54 50.95
N ARG A 7 -0.23 -22.81 50.94
CA ARG A 7 0.47 -23.40 49.78
C ARG A 7 -0.43 -23.48 48.54
N ALA A 8 -1.70 -23.82 48.72
CA ALA A 8 -2.68 -23.84 47.62
C ALA A 8 -2.93 -22.43 47.06
N LEU A 9 -3.04 -21.42 47.92
CA LEU A 9 -3.22 -20.02 47.51
C LEU A 9 -2.01 -19.46 46.75
N VAL A 10 -0.79 -19.77 47.20
CA VAL A 10 0.47 -19.35 46.54
C VAL A 10 0.61 -20.00 45.16
N LEU A 11 0.24 -21.28 45.02
CA LEU A 11 0.26 -21.97 43.73
C LEU A 11 -0.78 -21.41 42.76
N LEU A 12 -1.99 -21.07 43.24
CA LEU A 12 -3.03 -20.45 42.41
C LEU A 12 -2.64 -19.04 41.92
N LEU A 13 -1.99 -18.22 42.76
CA LEU A 13 -1.48 -16.90 42.37
C LEU A 13 -0.32 -16.98 41.38
N ALA A 14 0.54 -17.99 41.51
CA ALA A 14 1.63 -18.25 40.56
C ALA A 14 1.09 -18.68 39.18
N VAL A 15 0.05 -19.51 39.14
CA VAL A 15 -0.57 -19.97 37.88
C VAL A 15 -1.30 -18.82 37.15
N CYS A 16 -1.96 -17.91 37.87
CA CYS A 16 -2.61 -16.73 37.26
C CYS A 16 -1.62 -15.70 36.68
N SER A 17 -0.38 -15.66 37.20
CA SER A 17 0.65 -14.73 36.68
C SER A 17 1.21 -15.20 35.34
N ILE A 18 1.20 -16.51 35.05
CA ILE A 18 1.75 -17.08 33.81
C ILE A 18 0.78 -16.86 32.63
N SER A 19 -0.53 -16.80 32.88
CA SER A 19 -1.56 -16.55 31.86
C SER A 19 -1.61 -15.11 31.34
N SER A 20 -0.91 -14.18 32.00
CA SER A 20 -0.96 -12.74 31.68
C SER A 20 0.22 -12.24 30.84
N LEU A 21 1.06 -13.15 30.31
CA LEU A 21 1.95 -12.80 29.21
C LEU A 21 1.08 -12.56 27.97
N ARG A 22 0.51 -11.36 27.86
CA ARG A 22 0.06 -10.81 26.58
C ARG A 22 1.26 -10.95 25.66
N ARG A 23 1.20 -11.90 24.73
CA ARG A 23 2.17 -12.00 23.65
C ARG A 23 2.11 -10.64 22.96
N ALA A 24 3.11 -9.80 23.20
CA ALA A 24 3.24 -8.57 22.44
C ALA A 24 3.27 -9.04 20.99
N ALA A 25 2.23 -8.70 20.21
CA ALA A 25 2.27 -8.94 18.78
C ALA A 25 3.56 -8.27 18.31
N ALA A 26 4.46 -9.04 17.70
CA ALA A 26 5.70 -8.49 17.18
C ALA A 26 5.30 -7.41 16.18
N THR A 27 5.66 -6.16 16.45
CA THR A 27 5.40 -5.06 15.53
C THR A 27 6.26 -5.26 14.30
N VAL A 28 5.65 -5.32 13.11
CA VAL A 28 6.39 -5.35 11.85
C VAL A 28 6.71 -3.91 11.47
N THR A 29 7.99 -3.59 11.35
CA THR A 29 8.44 -2.28 10.90
C THR A 29 8.33 -2.13 9.39
N VAL A 30 8.31 -0.89 8.91
CA VAL A 30 8.39 -0.57 7.47
C VAL A 30 9.61 -1.25 6.83
N ASP A 31 10.79 -1.13 7.44
CA ASP A 31 12.03 -1.69 6.90
C ASP A 31 11.98 -3.23 6.77
N GLU A 32 11.47 -3.92 7.79
CA GLU A 32 11.33 -5.37 7.77
C GLU A 32 10.37 -5.82 6.67
N ALA A 33 9.18 -5.22 6.60
CA ALA A 33 8.19 -5.57 5.58
C ALA A 33 8.69 -5.28 4.16
N CYS A 34 9.27 -4.10 3.94
CA CYS A 34 9.78 -3.71 2.62
C CYS A 34 10.94 -4.59 2.16
N LYS A 35 11.82 -5.01 3.06
CA LYS A 35 12.94 -5.90 2.74
C LYS A 35 12.47 -7.32 2.45
N GLN A 36 11.44 -7.78 3.15
CA GLN A 36 11.00 -9.18 3.07
C GLN A 36 10.06 -9.44 1.89
N TYR A 37 9.17 -8.50 1.56
CA TYR A 37 8.04 -8.80 0.67
C TYR A 37 8.10 -8.14 -0.71
N THR A 38 8.93 -7.11 -0.92
CA THR A 38 8.99 -6.41 -2.21
C THR A 38 10.40 -6.30 -2.77
N LYS A 39 10.50 -6.41 -4.10
CA LYS A 39 11.73 -6.13 -4.86
C LYS A 39 12.06 -4.63 -4.95
N HIS A 40 11.11 -3.75 -4.63
CA HIS A 40 11.27 -2.29 -4.67
C HIS A 40 11.57 -1.73 -3.27
N THR A 41 12.53 -2.35 -2.58
CA THR A 41 12.79 -2.09 -1.15
C THR A 41 13.03 -0.62 -0.84
N GLU A 42 13.91 0.05 -1.57
CA GLU A 42 14.25 1.46 -1.33
C GLU A 42 13.04 2.39 -1.50
N LEU A 43 12.27 2.20 -2.58
CA LEU A 43 11.06 2.98 -2.84
C LEU A 43 9.99 2.71 -1.78
N CYS A 44 9.83 1.45 -1.37
CA CYS A 44 8.90 1.07 -0.32
C CYS A 44 9.22 1.77 1.01
N VAL A 45 10.49 1.68 1.47
CA VAL A 45 10.92 2.33 2.71
C VAL A 45 10.75 3.84 2.61
N LYS A 46 11.17 4.46 1.51
CA LYS A 46 11.03 5.89 1.26
C LYS A 46 9.57 6.33 1.29
N ALA A 47 8.69 5.62 0.58
CA ALA A 47 7.28 5.98 0.49
C ALA A 47 6.58 5.83 1.85
N LEU A 48 6.68 4.68 2.49
CA LEU A 48 5.98 4.42 3.75
C LEU A 48 6.55 5.26 4.91
N SER A 49 7.86 5.53 4.92
CA SER A 49 8.47 6.39 5.95
C SER A 49 8.18 7.87 5.76
N SER A 50 7.77 8.30 4.56
CA SER A 50 7.32 9.68 4.32
C SER A 50 5.89 9.97 4.80
N ALA A 51 5.14 8.93 5.21
CA ALA A 51 3.82 9.10 5.77
C ALA A 51 3.87 9.91 7.07
N ASN A 52 2.73 10.49 7.45
CA ASN A 52 2.58 11.14 8.76
C ASN A 52 3.06 10.17 9.87
N PRO A 53 3.90 10.62 10.83
CA PRO A 53 4.46 9.74 11.85
C PRO A 53 3.43 8.94 12.64
N ALA A 54 2.27 9.52 12.95
CA ALA A 54 1.20 8.83 13.67
C ALA A 54 0.54 7.75 12.79
N MET A 55 0.37 8.02 11.49
CA MET A 55 -0.17 7.03 10.54
C MET A 55 0.81 5.86 10.35
N LYS A 56 2.11 6.13 10.22
CA LYS A 56 3.15 5.10 10.14
C LYS A 56 3.13 4.23 11.40
N ALA A 57 3.18 4.84 12.58
CA ALA A 57 3.18 4.10 13.84
C ALA A 57 1.92 3.23 13.98
N ALA A 58 0.74 3.76 13.64
CA ALA A 58 -0.51 3.00 13.64
C ALA A 58 -0.53 1.85 12.61
N ALA A 59 0.20 1.99 11.50
CA ALA A 59 0.35 0.92 10.52
C ALA A 59 1.27 -0.20 11.04
N GLU A 60 2.43 0.15 11.60
CA GLU A 60 3.40 -0.82 12.17
C GLU A 60 2.80 -1.59 13.37
N LEU A 61 1.98 -0.91 14.20
CA LEU A 61 1.23 -1.56 15.29
C LEU A 61 0.21 -2.60 14.80
N ARG A 62 -0.27 -2.47 13.55
CA ARG A 62 -1.24 -3.38 12.93
C ARG A 62 -0.57 -4.43 12.03
N GLY A 63 0.76 -4.55 12.05
CA GLY A 63 1.50 -5.54 11.28
C GLY A 63 1.34 -5.38 9.76
N LEU A 64 1.41 -6.49 9.02
CA LEU A 64 1.28 -6.48 7.56
C LEU A 64 -0.05 -5.90 7.06
N PRO A 65 -1.22 -6.18 7.66
CA PRO A 65 -2.47 -5.55 7.26
C PRO A 65 -2.42 -4.01 7.35
N GLY A 66 -1.80 -3.48 8.41
CA GLY A 66 -1.62 -2.05 8.60
C GLY A 66 -0.74 -1.42 7.53
N LEU A 67 0.41 -2.04 7.25
CA LEU A 67 1.37 -1.58 6.25
C LEU A 67 0.82 -1.69 4.83
N ALA A 68 0.07 -2.75 4.51
CA ALA A 68 -0.62 -2.90 3.23
C ALA A 68 -1.64 -1.78 3.00
N GLN A 69 -2.48 -1.47 4.00
CA GLN A 69 -3.44 -0.38 3.92
C GLN A 69 -2.76 1.00 3.78
N LEU A 70 -1.66 1.22 4.48
CA LEU A 70 -0.86 2.45 4.33
C LEU A 70 -0.31 2.57 2.90
N SER A 71 0.27 1.49 2.36
CA SER A 71 0.80 1.45 1.00
C SER A 71 -0.29 1.75 -0.04
N LEU A 72 -1.47 1.12 0.07
CA LEU A 72 -2.61 1.37 -0.81
C LEU A 72 -3.07 2.83 -0.77
N SER A 73 -3.07 3.43 0.41
CA SER A 73 -3.45 4.84 0.60
C SER A 73 -2.46 5.78 -0.09
N LEU A 74 -1.16 5.53 0.08
CA LEU A 74 -0.10 6.32 -0.56
C LEU A 74 -0.08 6.15 -2.08
N ALA A 75 -0.32 4.93 -2.56
CA ALA A 75 -0.45 4.65 -4.00
C ALA A 75 -1.67 5.38 -4.59
N ALA A 76 -2.82 5.38 -3.91
CA ALA A 76 -4.00 6.12 -4.35
C ALA A 76 -3.77 7.63 -4.38
N GLN A 77 -3.06 8.18 -3.38
CA GLN A 77 -2.67 9.59 -3.37
C GLN A 77 -1.79 9.94 -4.57
N ARG A 78 -0.73 9.16 -4.83
CA ARG A 78 0.16 9.36 -5.98
C ARG A 78 -0.59 9.21 -7.31
N GLY A 79 -1.53 8.29 -7.39
CA GLY A 79 -2.41 8.15 -8.56
C GLY A 79 -3.24 9.42 -8.79
N ALA A 80 -3.84 10.00 -7.75
CA ALA A 80 -4.59 11.25 -7.85
C ALA A 80 -3.71 12.46 -8.22
N GLU A 81 -2.48 12.51 -7.70
CA GLU A 81 -1.47 13.51 -8.10
C GLU A 81 -1.10 13.34 -9.58
N THR A 82 -0.95 12.09 -10.04
CA THR A 82 -0.68 11.77 -11.45
C THR A 82 -1.84 12.20 -12.34
N VAL A 83 -3.10 11.95 -11.96
CA VAL A 83 -4.28 12.46 -12.69
C VAL A 83 -4.23 13.99 -12.84
N THR A 84 -3.90 14.70 -11.76
CA THR A 84 -3.78 16.17 -11.78
C THR A 84 -2.67 16.62 -12.73
N PHE A 85 -1.52 15.95 -12.68
CA PHE A 85 -0.39 16.22 -13.56
C PHE A 85 -0.73 15.99 -15.04
N VAL A 86 -1.34 14.84 -15.38
CA VAL A 86 -1.72 14.49 -16.76
C VAL A 86 -2.73 15.49 -17.31
N LYS A 87 -3.71 15.92 -16.51
CA LYS A 87 -4.65 17.00 -16.91
C LYS A 87 -3.93 18.31 -17.21
N GLY A 88 -2.86 18.62 -16.47
CA GLY A 88 -2.06 19.84 -16.66
C GLY A 88 -1.26 19.85 -17.96
N LEU A 89 -0.88 18.67 -18.49
CA LEU A 89 -0.07 18.57 -19.72
C LEU A 89 -0.76 19.17 -20.95
N ALA A 90 -2.10 19.16 -21.01
CA ALA A 90 -2.85 19.77 -22.12
C ALA A 90 -2.59 21.28 -22.24
N SER A 91 -2.24 21.94 -21.13
CA SER A 91 -2.06 23.39 -21.05
C SER A 91 -0.58 23.80 -21.06
N MET A 92 0.35 22.85 -21.10
CA MET A 92 1.78 23.15 -21.08
C MET A 92 2.33 23.43 -22.48
N PRO A 93 3.24 24.41 -22.64
CA PRO A 93 4.00 24.58 -23.88
C PRO A 93 4.77 23.30 -24.22
N GLY A 94 4.57 22.74 -25.42
CA GLY A 94 5.16 21.45 -25.80
C GLY A 94 4.52 20.23 -25.12
N GLY A 95 3.34 20.41 -24.52
CA GLY A 95 2.54 19.35 -23.92
C GLY A 95 1.87 18.42 -24.94
N MET A 96 1.05 17.50 -24.44
CA MET A 96 0.40 16.48 -25.27
C MET A 96 -1.04 16.84 -25.66
N PRO A 97 -1.54 16.31 -26.80
CA PRO A 97 -2.90 16.58 -27.25
C PRO A 97 -3.94 16.13 -26.22
N PRO A 98 -4.99 16.93 -25.95
CA PRO A 98 -6.03 16.59 -24.98
C PRO A 98 -6.70 15.22 -25.22
N GLU A 99 -6.90 14.84 -26.48
CA GLU A 99 -7.49 13.57 -26.89
C GLU A 99 -6.66 12.36 -26.44
N CYS A 100 -5.32 12.49 -26.42
CA CYS A 100 -4.42 11.45 -25.91
C CYS A 100 -4.46 11.40 -24.37
N LEU A 101 -4.53 12.56 -23.72
CA LEU A 101 -4.53 12.67 -22.27
C LEU A 101 -5.83 12.17 -21.63
N GLN A 102 -6.96 12.26 -22.33
CA GLN A 102 -8.27 11.88 -21.80
C GLN A 102 -8.35 10.39 -21.44
N GLU A 103 -7.85 9.50 -22.30
CA GLU A 103 -7.82 8.06 -22.03
C GLU A 103 -6.92 7.75 -20.83
N CYS A 104 -5.74 8.37 -20.80
CA CYS A 104 -4.79 8.21 -19.70
C CYS A 104 -5.37 8.68 -18.35
N VAL A 105 -6.08 9.82 -18.34
CA VAL A 105 -6.79 10.31 -17.15
C VAL A 105 -7.84 9.30 -16.68
N GLY A 106 -8.63 8.74 -17.59
CA GLY A 106 -9.65 7.74 -17.27
C GLY A 106 -9.05 6.48 -16.64
N LYS A 107 -7.96 5.97 -17.22
CA LYS A 107 -7.20 4.82 -16.70
C LYS A 107 -6.65 5.07 -15.30
N PHE A 108 -6.03 6.24 -15.04
CA PHE A 108 -5.57 6.53 -13.68
C PHE A 108 -6.71 6.71 -12.67
N GLN A 109 -7.84 7.28 -13.07
CA GLN A 109 -9.01 7.39 -12.19
C GLN A 109 -9.55 6.00 -11.82
N ALA A 110 -9.60 5.07 -12.79
CA ALA A 110 -9.95 3.68 -12.54
C ALA A 110 -8.94 3.01 -11.58
N ALA A 111 -7.64 3.13 -11.85
CA ALA A 111 -6.59 2.61 -10.98
C ALA A 111 -6.70 3.12 -9.54
N VAL A 112 -6.97 4.42 -9.35
CA VAL A 112 -7.20 5.02 -8.01
C VAL A 112 -8.42 4.40 -7.32
N ALA A 113 -9.52 4.22 -8.04
CA ALA A 113 -10.72 3.60 -7.49
C ALA A 113 -10.46 2.15 -7.06
N GLU A 114 -9.68 1.40 -7.83
CA GLU A 114 -9.33 0.01 -7.54
C GLU A 114 -8.39 -0.12 -6.32
N LEU A 115 -7.46 0.83 -6.11
CA LEU A 115 -6.65 0.89 -4.88
C LEU A 115 -7.50 1.17 -3.65
N GLN A 116 -8.45 2.11 -3.76
CA GLN A 116 -9.36 2.46 -2.68
C GLN A 116 -10.28 1.28 -2.33
N ARG A 117 -10.79 0.59 -3.35
CA ARG A 117 -11.58 -0.64 -3.17
C ARG A 117 -10.77 -1.74 -2.49
N SER A 118 -9.52 -1.94 -2.92
CA SER A 118 -8.60 -2.90 -2.30
C SER A 118 -8.33 -2.60 -0.83
N LYS A 119 -8.15 -1.31 -0.49
CA LYS A 119 -7.98 -0.87 0.91
C LYS A 119 -9.20 -1.20 1.75
N LEU A 120 -10.39 -0.87 1.25
CA LEU A 120 -11.66 -1.16 1.96
C LEU A 120 -11.85 -2.67 2.17
N ALA A 121 -11.51 -3.48 1.17
CA ALA A 121 -11.57 -4.94 1.28
C ALA A 121 -10.64 -5.48 2.38
N LEU A 122 -9.40 -4.98 2.46
CA LEU A 122 -8.48 -5.35 3.54
C LEU A 122 -8.96 -4.83 4.91
N GLU A 123 -9.49 -3.62 4.99
CA GLU A 123 -10.02 -3.03 6.24
C GLU A 123 -11.20 -3.82 6.79
N GLN A 124 -12.08 -4.28 5.91
CA GLN A 124 -13.28 -5.01 6.29
C GLN A 124 -13.07 -6.53 6.35
N SER A 125 -11.90 -7.02 5.92
CA SER A 125 -11.64 -8.45 5.68
C SER A 125 -12.72 -9.09 4.80
N LYS A 126 -13.21 -8.33 3.81
CA LYS A 126 -14.26 -8.73 2.86
C LYS A 126 -13.72 -8.62 1.45
N ASP A 127 -14.13 -9.52 0.56
CA ASP A 127 -13.75 -9.51 -0.86
C ASP A 127 -12.23 -9.44 -1.09
N VAL A 128 -11.47 -10.06 -0.18
CA VAL A 128 -10.00 -10.13 -0.23
C VAL A 128 -9.51 -10.81 -1.53
N SER A 129 -10.31 -11.72 -2.10
CA SER A 129 -10.07 -12.31 -3.42
C SER A 129 -10.10 -11.29 -4.57
N GLY A 130 -10.81 -10.17 -4.40
CA GLY A 130 -10.89 -9.08 -5.37
C GLY A 130 -9.64 -8.20 -5.40
N VAL A 131 -8.91 -8.09 -4.29
CA VAL A 131 -7.73 -7.21 -4.14
C VAL A 131 -6.69 -7.45 -5.24
N LYS A 132 -6.36 -8.71 -5.52
CA LYS A 132 -5.40 -9.07 -6.56
C LYS A 132 -5.88 -8.66 -7.96
N THR A 133 -7.16 -8.84 -8.25
CA THR A 133 -7.75 -8.47 -9.55
C THR A 133 -7.70 -6.96 -9.74
N TRP A 134 -8.14 -6.20 -8.73
CA TRP A 134 -8.18 -4.73 -8.77
C TRP A 134 -6.79 -4.11 -8.88
N LEU A 135 -5.80 -4.64 -8.14
CA LEU A 135 -4.42 -4.18 -8.26
C LEU A 135 -3.79 -4.55 -9.62
N SER A 136 -4.14 -5.70 -10.20
CA SER A 136 -3.66 -6.08 -11.54
C SER A 136 -4.25 -5.16 -12.63
N ALA A 137 -5.53 -4.79 -12.49
CA ALA A 137 -6.17 -3.82 -13.35
C ALA A 137 -5.51 -2.43 -13.23
N ALA A 138 -5.28 -1.95 -12.01
CA ALA A 138 -4.60 -0.68 -11.76
C ALA A 138 -3.20 -0.61 -12.39
N MET A 139 -2.42 -1.71 -12.31
CA MET A 139 -1.11 -1.81 -12.99
C MET A 139 -1.25 -1.70 -14.51
N THR A 140 -2.19 -2.45 -15.10
CA THR A 140 -2.42 -2.43 -16.56
C THR A 140 -2.86 -1.05 -17.05
N ASP A 141 -3.75 -0.39 -16.31
CA ASP A 141 -4.21 0.96 -16.61
C ASP A 141 -3.09 1.99 -16.55
N GLY A 142 -2.19 1.86 -15.57
CA GLY A 142 -1.01 2.72 -15.45
C GLY A 142 -0.02 2.52 -16.59
N ASP A 143 0.30 1.26 -16.91
CA ASP A 143 1.32 0.92 -17.91
C ASP A 143 0.87 1.30 -19.34
N THR A 144 -0.42 1.16 -19.65
CA THR A 144 -0.96 1.37 -21.02
C THR A 144 -1.56 2.75 -21.24
N CYS A 145 -1.50 3.65 -20.25
CA CYS A 145 -2.18 4.95 -20.34
C CYS A 145 -1.71 5.78 -21.54
N MET A 146 -0.44 5.63 -21.92
CA MET A 146 0.22 6.39 -22.97
C MET A 146 0.25 5.68 -24.32
N ASP A 147 -0.34 4.48 -24.44
CA ASP A 147 -0.25 3.68 -25.66
C ASP A 147 -0.91 4.37 -26.87
N SER A 148 -1.97 5.15 -26.63
CA SER A 148 -2.66 5.95 -27.63
C SER A 148 -2.01 7.32 -27.89
N CYS A 149 -0.94 7.65 -27.17
CA CYS A 149 -0.22 8.91 -27.27
C CYS A 149 1.08 8.73 -28.08
N HIS A 150 1.05 9.08 -29.37
CA HIS A 150 2.29 9.15 -30.15
C HIS A 150 3.18 10.31 -29.68
N ARG A 151 4.48 10.03 -29.48
CA ARG A 151 5.48 11.07 -29.15
C ARG A 151 5.49 12.11 -30.28
N ILE A 152 5.28 13.38 -29.93
CA ILE A 152 5.55 14.48 -30.86
C ILE A 152 7.07 14.60 -31.01
N GLU A 153 7.58 14.56 -32.23
CA GLU A 153 9.01 14.79 -32.51
C GLU A 153 9.46 16.14 -31.93
N GLY A 154 10.52 16.14 -31.12
CA GLY A 154 11.05 17.33 -30.47
C GLY A 154 10.47 17.67 -29.08
N GLY A 155 9.53 16.87 -28.56
CA GLY A 155 9.07 16.97 -27.17
C GLY A 155 10.13 16.51 -26.16
N SER A 156 10.17 17.15 -24.99
CA SER A 156 11.03 16.74 -23.87
C SER A 156 10.80 15.29 -23.48
N GLU A 157 11.82 14.64 -22.91
CA GLU A 157 11.68 13.36 -22.21
C GLU A 157 10.57 13.54 -21.17
N LEU A 158 9.44 12.86 -21.41
CA LEU A 158 8.20 13.25 -20.77
C LEU A 158 8.28 12.87 -19.29
N GLU A 159 8.30 13.85 -18.40
CA GLU A 159 8.15 13.69 -16.93
C GLU A 159 6.95 12.79 -16.55
N ILE A 160 5.99 12.64 -17.46
CA ILE A 160 4.90 11.66 -17.34
C ILE A 160 5.41 10.22 -17.24
N VAL A 161 6.41 9.80 -18.03
CA VAL A 161 6.91 8.42 -18.06
C VAL A 161 7.50 8.04 -16.71
N ASP A 162 8.23 8.96 -16.09
CA ASP A 162 8.79 8.76 -14.75
C ASP A 162 7.68 8.63 -13.70
N LYS A 163 6.67 9.51 -13.74
CA LYS A 163 5.51 9.44 -12.84
C LYS A 163 4.72 8.14 -12.99
N ILE A 164 4.56 7.67 -14.23
CA ILE A 164 3.91 6.39 -14.54
C ILE A 164 4.72 5.23 -13.97
N SER A 165 6.02 5.20 -14.25
CA SER A 165 6.92 4.16 -13.73
C SER A 165 6.94 4.14 -12.21
N ASP A 166 7.00 5.30 -11.55
CA ASP A 166 6.99 5.37 -10.08
C ASP A 166 5.66 4.95 -9.48
N LEU A 167 4.54 5.27 -10.14
CA LEU A 167 3.21 4.79 -9.74
C LEU A 167 3.10 3.27 -9.92
N GLY A 168 3.60 2.71 -11.03
CA GLY A 168 3.64 1.27 -11.29
C GLY A 168 4.45 0.52 -10.23
N LYS A 169 5.61 1.05 -9.82
CA LYS A 169 6.38 0.48 -8.70
C LYS A 169 5.60 0.53 -7.37
N MET A 170 4.85 1.62 -7.12
CA MET A 170 4.00 1.73 -5.92
C MET A 170 2.82 0.74 -5.92
N PHE A 171 2.27 0.42 -7.09
CA PHE A 171 1.27 -0.65 -7.23
C PHE A 171 1.88 -2.02 -6.95
N SER A 172 3.08 -2.30 -7.50
CA SER A 172 3.80 -3.53 -7.19
C SER A 172 4.11 -3.67 -5.70
N ILE A 173 4.51 -2.60 -5.02
CA ILE A 173 4.71 -2.60 -3.56
C ILE A 173 3.40 -2.92 -2.82
N SER A 174 2.31 -2.25 -3.21
CA SER A 174 1.01 -2.46 -2.58
C SER A 174 0.48 -3.88 -2.77
N MET A 175 0.67 -4.47 -3.97
CA MET A 175 0.35 -5.87 -4.24
C MET A 175 1.15 -6.81 -3.35
N SER A 176 2.47 -6.64 -3.30
CA SER A 176 3.33 -7.49 -2.47
C SER A 176 2.96 -7.45 -0.98
N LEU A 177 2.67 -6.26 -0.44
CA LEU A 177 2.27 -6.12 0.97
C LEU A 177 0.85 -6.64 1.21
N ALA A 178 -0.08 -6.45 0.27
CA ALA A 178 -1.41 -7.02 0.35
C ALA A 178 -1.36 -8.55 0.34
N ASP A 179 -0.67 -9.16 -0.62
CA ASP A 179 -0.49 -10.62 -0.71
C ASP A 179 0.15 -11.19 0.58
N ALA A 180 1.15 -10.50 1.12
CA ALA A 180 1.77 -10.88 2.38
C ALA A 180 0.79 -10.81 3.57
N SER A 181 -0.01 -9.76 3.66
CA SER A 181 -1.02 -9.58 4.71
C SER A 181 -2.14 -10.63 4.66
N ILE A 182 -2.51 -11.06 3.45
CA ILE A 182 -3.54 -12.08 3.21
C ILE A 182 -2.99 -13.47 3.55
N SER A 183 -1.74 -13.73 3.19
CA SER A 183 -1.09 -15.02 3.43
C SER A 183 -0.65 -15.21 4.89
N ASN A 184 -0.35 -14.11 5.59
CA ASN A 184 0.14 -14.12 6.97
C ASN A 184 -0.64 -13.11 7.85
N PRO A 185 -1.93 -13.31 8.12
CA PRO A 185 -2.77 -12.33 8.83
C PRO A 185 -2.40 -12.14 10.31
N ALA A 186 -1.57 -13.02 10.86
CA ALA A 186 -1.07 -12.95 12.24
C ALA A 186 0.30 -12.25 12.37
N ALA A 187 0.88 -11.81 11.24
CA ALA A 187 2.16 -11.11 11.18
C ALA A 187 1.98 -9.60 11.02
#